data_AF-A0A1D2X1F1-F1
#
_entry.id   AF-A0A1D2X1F1-F1
#
_cell.length_a   1.000
_cell.length_b   1.000
_cell.length_c   1.000
_cell.angle_alpha   90.00
_cell.angle_beta   90.00
_cell.angle_gamma   90.00
#
_symmetry.space_group_name_H-M   'P 1'
#
loop_
_entity.id
_entity.type
_entity.pdbx_description
1 polymer ?
#
loop_
_entity_poly.entity_id
_entity_poly.type
_entity_poly.pdbx_seq_one_letter_code
_entity_poly.pdbx_strand_id
1 'polypeptide(L)'
;MESKIKIDDIIIYKGEMGVITFEVTDENNNPVDGKVVIKLNKNTIVTSNLKEDGTFSQKCNFSKLQNSEYDIEVVYGGNKVCEPSTAQAKLYIKKAESIILSINDIQNASYRLTRWIDINKRLPGKILINENQVSIGNFLAILATTIKNINKNKLDDIKITEIGTPKVSRESITETILISQEEYMPMINEIINFIDENRESPSTIETSYGNIGFMNLAYTLATIVSNSSDTGILSGIYVRPWKKIITK
;
A
#
# COMPACT_ATOMS: atom_id res chain seq x y z
N MET A 1 -47.71 -10.18 3.62
CA MET A 1 -46.88 -10.94 2.66
C MET A 1 -45.54 -11.24 3.30
N GLU A 2 -44.89 -12.33 2.93
CA GLU A 2 -43.52 -12.57 3.39
C GLU A 2 -42.55 -11.60 2.71
N SER A 3 -41.51 -11.17 3.44
CA SER A 3 -40.41 -10.38 2.88
C SER A 3 -39.13 -11.21 2.77
N LYS A 4 -38.31 -10.90 1.78
CA LYS A 4 -37.04 -11.56 1.46
C LYS A 4 -35.94 -10.50 1.37
N ILE A 5 -34.87 -10.71 2.13
CA ILE A 5 -33.65 -9.89 2.08
C ILE A 5 -32.60 -10.67 1.28
N LYS A 6 -32.01 -10.04 0.25
CA LYS A 6 -30.85 -10.60 -0.46
C LYS A 6 -29.62 -9.76 -0.15
N ILE A 7 -28.63 -10.40 0.46
CA ILE A 7 -27.34 -9.82 0.80
C ILE A 7 -26.25 -10.83 0.51
N ASP A 8 -25.17 -10.37 -0.11
CA ASP A 8 -23.97 -11.16 -0.35
C ASP A 8 -22.92 -10.91 0.74
N ASP A 9 -21.99 -11.85 0.88
CA ASP A 9 -20.79 -11.65 1.68
C ASP A 9 -19.98 -10.46 1.18
N ILE A 10 -19.43 -9.69 2.12
CA ILE A 10 -18.67 -8.49 1.87
C ILE A 10 -17.19 -8.78 2.07
N ILE A 11 -16.36 -8.36 1.12
CA ILE A 11 -14.91 -8.52 1.19
C ILE A 11 -14.26 -7.14 1.11
N ILE A 12 -13.40 -6.82 2.08
CA ILE A 12 -12.61 -5.59 2.11
C ILE A 12 -11.15 -5.90 2.42
N TYR A 13 -10.22 -5.00 2.07
CA TYR A 13 -8.87 -5.03 2.63
C TYR A 13 -8.77 -4.21 3.92
N LYS A 14 -7.88 -4.64 4.82
CA LYS A 14 -7.66 -3.97 6.10
C LYS A 14 -7.33 -2.50 5.90
N GLY A 15 -8.10 -1.62 6.55
CA GLY A 15 -7.93 -0.16 6.47
C GLY A 15 -8.83 0.51 5.43
N GLU A 16 -9.46 -0.25 4.55
CA GLU A 16 -10.42 0.29 3.58
C GLU A 16 -11.79 0.55 4.19
N MET A 17 -12.53 1.45 3.55
CA MET A 17 -13.97 1.61 3.78
C MET A 17 -14.70 0.51 3.00
N GLY A 18 -15.61 -0.21 3.63
CA GLY A 18 -16.48 -1.16 2.93
C GLY A 18 -17.79 -0.52 2.49
N VAL A 19 -18.47 -1.14 1.54
CA VAL A 19 -19.83 -0.75 1.16
C VAL A 19 -20.75 -1.92 1.47
N ILE A 20 -21.81 -1.67 2.25
CA ILE A 20 -22.86 -2.65 2.49
C ILE A 20 -23.99 -2.37 1.50
N THR A 21 -24.38 -3.39 0.75
CA THR A 21 -25.49 -3.36 -0.19
C THR A 21 -26.39 -4.56 -0.03
N PHE A 22 -27.69 -4.35 -0.07
CA PHE A 22 -28.70 -5.41 -0.10
C PHE A 22 -30.02 -4.88 -0.66
N GLU A 23 -30.90 -5.79 -1.02
CA GLU A 23 -32.28 -5.49 -1.41
C GLU A 23 -33.27 -6.22 -0.51
N VAL A 24 -34.45 -5.62 -0.33
CA VAL A 24 -35.59 -6.24 0.33
C VAL A 24 -36.75 -6.24 -0.65
N THR A 25 -37.37 -7.41 -0.81
CA THR A 25 -38.51 -7.62 -1.70
C THR A 25 -39.62 -8.38 -0.99
N ASP A 26 -40.82 -8.35 -1.54
CA ASP A 26 -41.89 -9.27 -1.14
C ASP A 26 -41.67 -10.68 -1.72
N GLU A 27 -42.58 -11.61 -1.42
CA GLU A 27 -42.57 -12.98 -1.94
C GLU A 27 -42.58 -13.08 -3.47
N ASN A 28 -43.07 -12.04 -4.17
CA ASN A 28 -43.19 -11.91 -5.62
C ASN A 28 -42.02 -11.13 -6.27
N ASN A 29 -41.00 -10.77 -5.50
CA ASN A 29 -39.85 -9.95 -5.90
C ASN A 29 -40.18 -8.47 -6.18
N ASN A 30 -41.29 -7.94 -5.70
CA ASN A 30 -41.55 -6.49 -5.77
C ASN A 30 -40.76 -5.78 -4.65
N PRO A 31 -40.23 -4.58 -4.91
CA PRO A 31 -39.50 -3.82 -3.89
C PRO A 31 -40.43 -3.41 -2.75
N VAL A 32 -39.88 -3.36 -1.54
CA VAL A 32 -40.60 -2.92 -0.34
C VAL A 32 -39.91 -1.73 0.31
N ASP A 33 -40.72 -0.84 0.88
CA ASP A 33 -40.23 0.24 1.74
C ASP A 33 -40.09 -0.21 3.20
N GLY A 34 -39.47 0.63 4.02
CA GLY A 34 -39.47 0.47 5.47
C GLY A 34 -38.09 0.54 6.10
N LYS A 35 -38.06 0.31 7.41
CA LYS A 35 -36.87 0.48 8.24
C LYS A 35 -36.01 -0.78 8.26
N VAL A 36 -34.71 -0.58 8.18
CA VAL A 36 -33.70 -1.62 8.26
C VAL A 36 -32.67 -1.31 9.35
N VAL A 37 -32.21 -2.36 10.00
CA VAL A 37 -31.14 -2.34 11.00
C VAL A 37 -30.06 -3.29 10.54
N ILE A 38 -28.82 -2.81 10.51
CA ILE A 38 -27.65 -3.62 10.17
C ILE A 38 -26.83 -3.79 11.44
N LYS A 39 -26.51 -5.03 11.78
CA LYS A 39 -25.70 -5.37 12.94
C LYS A 39 -24.42 -6.06 12.49
N LEU A 40 -23.35 -5.77 13.21
CA LEU A 40 -22.05 -6.44 13.09
C LEU A 40 -21.76 -7.15 14.42
N ASN A 41 -21.60 -8.47 14.40
CA ASN A 41 -21.49 -9.29 15.61
C ASN A 41 -22.55 -8.92 16.67
N LYS A 42 -23.82 -8.82 16.24
CA LYS A 42 -25.00 -8.44 17.06
C LYS A 42 -25.08 -6.98 17.51
N ASN A 43 -24.06 -6.14 17.26
CA ASN A 43 -24.11 -4.72 17.58
C ASN A 43 -24.65 -3.91 16.40
N THR A 44 -25.65 -3.07 16.61
CA THR A 44 -26.18 -2.17 15.58
C THR A 44 -25.10 -1.21 15.09
N ILE A 45 -24.80 -1.24 13.79
CA ILE A 45 -23.86 -0.33 13.13
C ILE A 45 -24.57 0.71 12.25
N VAL A 46 -25.77 0.39 11.77
CA VAL A 46 -26.58 1.27 10.92
C VAL A 46 -28.06 1.07 11.24
N THR A 47 -28.82 2.15 11.16
CA THR A 47 -30.28 2.13 11.12
C THR A 47 -30.74 3.14 10.07
N SER A 48 -31.52 2.70 9.09
CA SER A 48 -31.95 3.53 7.95
C SER A 48 -33.32 3.09 7.44
N ASN A 49 -33.88 3.86 6.51
CA ASN A 49 -34.96 3.39 5.65
C ASN A 49 -34.40 2.88 4.31
N LEU A 50 -35.13 1.97 3.68
CA LEU A 50 -34.92 1.56 2.30
C LEU A 50 -35.25 2.71 1.34
N LYS A 51 -34.62 2.68 0.17
CA LYS A 51 -35.04 3.51 -0.96
C LYS A 51 -36.36 2.99 -1.54
N GLU A 52 -36.98 3.79 -2.40
CA GLU A 52 -38.25 3.43 -3.07
C GLU A 52 -38.13 2.15 -3.92
N ASP A 53 -36.93 1.83 -4.41
CA ASP A 53 -36.63 0.61 -5.16
C ASP A 53 -36.32 -0.60 -4.27
N GLY A 54 -36.54 -0.51 -2.95
CA GLY A 54 -36.29 -1.59 -2.00
C GLY A 54 -34.82 -1.86 -1.69
N THR A 55 -33.90 -1.00 -2.18
CA THR A 55 -32.46 -1.20 -1.98
C THR A 55 -31.89 -0.39 -0.82
N PHE A 56 -30.76 -0.86 -0.31
CA PHE A 56 -29.89 -0.14 0.60
C PHE A 56 -28.46 -0.15 0.07
N SER A 57 -27.74 0.98 0.20
CA SER A 57 -26.31 1.07 -0.06
C SER A 57 -25.67 2.14 0.82
N GLN A 58 -24.69 1.75 1.64
CA GLN A 58 -23.95 2.69 2.48
C GLN A 58 -22.48 2.31 2.61
N LYS A 59 -21.61 3.32 2.54
CA LYS A 59 -20.19 3.20 2.83
C LYS A 59 -19.96 3.23 4.35
N CYS A 60 -19.28 2.22 4.88
CA CYS A 60 -19.03 2.01 6.31
C CYS A 60 -17.53 1.95 6.59
N ASN A 61 -17.11 2.50 7.72
CA ASN A 61 -15.71 2.47 8.15
C ASN A 61 -15.44 1.24 9.02
N PHE A 62 -14.61 0.32 8.50
CA PHE A 62 -14.22 -0.91 9.19
C PHE A 62 -12.75 -0.92 9.65
N SER A 63 -12.04 0.21 9.52
CA SER A 63 -10.59 0.33 9.82
C SER A 63 -10.18 -0.12 11.23
N LYS A 64 -11.09 -0.04 12.22
CA LYS A 64 -10.81 -0.40 13.61
C LYS A 64 -10.94 -1.89 13.91
N LEU A 65 -11.54 -2.66 13.00
CA LEU A 65 -11.78 -4.08 13.15
C LEU A 65 -10.45 -4.86 13.03
N GLN A 66 -10.32 -5.93 13.82
CA GLN A 66 -9.08 -6.70 13.96
C GLN A 66 -9.19 -8.16 13.52
N ASN A 67 -10.39 -8.75 13.62
CA ASN A 67 -10.63 -10.12 13.21
C ASN A 67 -10.66 -10.21 11.68
N SER A 68 -10.38 -11.40 11.14
CA SER A 68 -10.47 -11.66 9.70
C SER A 68 -11.91 -11.78 9.20
N GLU A 69 -12.87 -12.02 10.11
CA GLU A 69 -14.28 -12.14 9.77
C GLU A 69 -15.22 -11.60 10.85
N TYR A 70 -16.40 -11.17 10.43
CA TYR A 70 -17.49 -10.67 11.26
C TYR A 70 -18.84 -11.13 10.70
N ASP A 71 -19.78 -11.41 11.59
CA ASP A 71 -21.16 -11.72 11.20
C ASP A 71 -21.91 -10.42 10.93
N ILE A 72 -22.56 -10.34 9.77
CA ILE A 72 -23.53 -9.31 9.42
C ILE A 72 -24.93 -9.89 9.58
N GLU A 73 -25.77 -9.16 10.29
CA GLU A 73 -27.21 -9.43 10.34
C GLU A 73 -27.95 -8.18 9.81
N VAL A 74 -28.81 -8.38 8.82
CA VAL A 74 -29.73 -7.35 8.33
C VAL A 74 -31.13 -7.70 8.82
N VAL A 75 -31.74 -6.79 9.55
CA VAL A 75 -33.11 -6.93 10.07
C VAL A 75 -33.99 -5.91 9.37
N TYR A 76 -34.98 -6.40 8.61
CA TYR A 76 -36.07 -5.59 8.09
C TYR A 76 -37.21 -5.57 9.12
N GLY A 77 -37.64 -4.37 9.51
CA GLY A 77 -38.62 -4.17 10.57
C GLY A 77 -40.08 -4.42 10.18
N GLY A 78 -40.34 -4.80 8.92
CA GLY A 78 -41.70 -4.89 8.38
C GLY A 78 -42.30 -3.53 8.02
N ASN A 79 -43.46 -3.56 7.38
CA ASN A 79 -44.33 -2.41 7.15
C ASN A 79 -45.80 -2.85 7.25
N LYS A 80 -46.75 -2.05 6.76
CA LYS A 80 -48.19 -2.37 6.81
C LYS A 80 -48.58 -3.60 5.97
N VAL A 81 -47.72 -4.04 5.06
CA VAL A 81 -48.01 -5.01 4.00
C VAL A 81 -47.14 -6.26 4.12
N CYS A 82 -45.88 -6.08 4.51
CA CYS A 82 -44.86 -7.10 4.59
C CYS A 82 -44.40 -7.32 6.03
N GLU A 83 -44.33 -8.59 6.42
CA GLU A 83 -43.85 -8.99 7.73
C GLU A 83 -42.34 -8.74 7.87
N PRO A 84 -41.82 -8.56 9.10
CA PRO A 84 -40.39 -8.46 9.36
C PRO A 84 -39.62 -9.70 8.89
N SER A 85 -38.37 -9.51 8.50
CA SER A 85 -37.47 -10.60 8.12
C SER A 85 -36.03 -10.30 8.51
N THR A 86 -35.17 -11.32 8.45
CA THR A 86 -33.75 -11.20 8.76
C THR A 86 -32.93 -12.04 7.80
N ALA A 87 -31.77 -11.51 7.41
CA ALA A 87 -30.76 -12.25 6.64
C ALA A 87 -29.38 -12.09 7.27
N GLN A 88 -28.51 -13.06 6.99
CA GLN A 88 -27.14 -13.10 7.48
C GLN A 88 -26.18 -13.10 6.30
N ALA A 89 -25.03 -12.46 6.51
CA ALA A 89 -23.88 -12.48 5.62
C ALA A 89 -22.60 -12.42 6.46
N LYS A 90 -21.45 -12.59 5.81
CA LYS A 90 -20.13 -12.40 6.40
C LYS A 90 -19.48 -11.13 5.86
N LEU A 91 -18.76 -10.43 6.73
CA LEU A 91 -17.73 -9.47 6.34
C LEU A 91 -16.37 -10.10 6.51
N TYR A 92 -15.64 -10.30 5.42
CA TYR A 92 -14.25 -10.74 5.43
C TYR A 92 -13.31 -9.54 5.31
N ILE A 93 -12.39 -9.42 6.28
CA ILE A 93 -11.31 -8.45 6.27
C ILE A 93 -10.04 -9.16 5.82
N LYS A 94 -9.71 -9.00 4.54
CA LYS A 94 -8.47 -9.51 3.97
C LYS A 94 -7.31 -8.61 4.40
N LYS A 95 -6.17 -9.23 4.69
CA LYS A 95 -4.88 -8.53 4.71
C LYS A 95 -4.28 -8.67 3.32
N ALA A 96 -3.71 -7.60 2.79
CA ALA A 96 -2.88 -7.73 1.59
C ALA A 96 -1.78 -8.76 1.89
N GLU A 97 -1.57 -9.70 0.97
CA GLU A 97 -0.46 -10.64 1.09
C GLU A 97 0.84 -9.85 1.21
N SER A 98 1.60 -10.20 2.24
CA SER A 98 2.86 -9.54 2.51
C SER A 98 3.91 -10.17 1.61
N ILE A 99 4.44 -9.41 0.67
CA ILE A 99 5.59 -9.84 -0.10
C ILE A 99 6.79 -9.82 0.85
N ILE A 100 7.49 -10.94 0.96
CA ILE A 100 8.69 -11.10 1.77
C ILE A 100 9.85 -11.33 0.79
N LEU A 101 10.89 -10.50 0.90
CA LEU A 101 12.05 -10.54 0.01
C LEU A 101 13.33 -10.78 0.81
N SER A 102 14.12 -11.74 0.35
CA SER A 102 15.48 -11.93 0.87
C SER A 102 16.39 -10.78 0.44
N ILE A 103 17.47 -10.54 1.18
CA ILE A 103 18.50 -9.55 0.79
C ILE A 103 19.06 -9.85 -0.61
N ASN A 104 19.29 -11.13 -0.92
CA ASN A 104 19.78 -11.56 -2.22
C ASN A 104 18.82 -11.22 -3.37
N ASP A 105 17.51 -11.39 -3.17
CA ASP A 105 16.51 -10.98 -4.18
C ASP A 105 16.54 -9.48 -4.44
N ILE A 106 16.74 -8.70 -3.37
CA ILE A 106 16.83 -7.24 -3.43
C ILE A 106 18.13 -6.81 -4.10
N GLN A 107 19.26 -7.45 -3.83
CA GLN A 107 20.54 -7.19 -4.51
C GLN A 107 20.42 -7.47 -6.02
N ASN A 108 19.84 -8.62 -6.40
CA ASN A 108 19.60 -8.98 -7.79
C ASN A 108 18.63 -8.01 -8.49
N ALA A 109 17.57 -7.58 -7.81
CA ALA A 109 16.66 -6.55 -8.30
C ALA A 109 17.36 -5.19 -8.48
N SER A 110 18.21 -4.82 -7.52
CA SER A 110 18.99 -3.57 -7.55
C SER A 110 19.94 -3.53 -8.74
N TYR A 111 20.66 -4.63 -8.99
CA TYR A 111 21.52 -4.77 -10.16
C TYR A 111 20.74 -4.63 -11.47
N ARG A 112 19.57 -5.27 -11.58
CA ARG A 112 18.72 -5.15 -12.77
C ARG A 112 18.20 -3.73 -12.97
N LEU A 113 17.84 -3.03 -11.89
CA LEU A 113 17.38 -1.64 -11.95
C LEU A 113 18.48 -0.70 -12.43
N THR A 114 19.70 -0.79 -11.88
CA THR A 114 20.83 0.05 -12.30
C THR A 114 21.16 -0.18 -13.77
N ARG A 115 21.27 -1.44 -14.21
CA ARG A 115 21.47 -1.81 -15.63
C ARG A 115 20.36 -1.29 -16.53
N TRP A 116 19.11 -1.39 -16.11
CA TRP A 116 17.99 -0.87 -16.88
C TRP A 116 18.11 0.65 -17.08
N ILE A 117 18.40 1.40 -16.01
CA ILE A 117 18.55 2.86 -16.07
C ILE A 117 19.73 3.25 -16.96
N ASP A 118 20.86 2.55 -16.83
CA ASP A 118 22.06 2.81 -17.64
C ASP A 118 21.82 2.64 -19.14
N ILE A 119 21.05 1.60 -19.52
CA ILE A 119 20.75 1.27 -20.91
C ILE A 119 19.62 2.14 -21.46
N ASN A 120 18.51 2.23 -20.72
CA ASN A 120 17.28 2.85 -21.20
C ASN A 120 17.20 4.35 -20.92
N LYS A 121 18.15 4.89 -20.12
CA LYS A 121 18.22 6.31 -19.77
C LYS A 121 16.92 6.83 -19.16
N ARG A 122 16.25 6.00 -18.38
CA ARG A 122 15.01 6.34 -17.65
C ARG A 122 14.77 5.39 -16.48
N LEU A 123 14.08 5.90 -15.47
CA LEU A 123 13.57 5.10 -14.37
C LEU A 123 12.28 4.37 -14.82
N PRO A 124 12.14 3.04 -14.65
CA PRO A 124 10.88 2.36 -14.90
C PRO A 124 9.86 2.69 -13.80
N GLY A 125 8.56 2.48 -14.04
CA GLY A 125 7.55 2.70 -12.99
C GLY A 125 7.48 1.57 -11.95
N LYS A 126 7.82 0.35 -12.37
CA LYS A 126 7.84 -0.88 -11.56
C LYS A 126 8.99 -1.77 -11.98
N ILE A 127 9.39 -2.68 -11.09
CA ILE A 127 10.31 -3.79 -11.37
C ILE A 127 9.71 -5.11 -10.90
N LEU A 128 10.16 -6.20 -11.51
CA LEU A 128 9.76 -7.55 -11.12
C LEU A 128 10.78 -8.14 -10.14
N ILE A 129 10.36 -8.49 -8.93
CA ILE A 129 11.17 -9.20 -7.93
C ILE A 129 10.47 -10.51 -7.62
N ASN A 130 11.11 -11.63 -7.96
CA ASN A 130 10.46 -12.94 -8.05
C ASN A 130 9.24 -12.84 -9.00
N GLU A 131 8.03 -13.15 -8.53
CA GLU A 131 6.79 -13.02 -9.31
C GLU A 131 6.02 -11.71 -9.03
N ASN A 132 6.58 -10.84 -8.19
CA ASN A 132 5.89 -9.64 -7.69
C ASN A 132 6.26 -8.39 -8.46
N GLN A 133 5.26 -7.64 -8.93
CA GLN A 133 5.46 -6.30 -9.49
C GLN A 133 5.56 -5.26 -8.38
N VAL A 134 6.76 -4.74 -8.15
CA VAL A 134 7.07 -3.77 -7.09
C VAL A 134 7.22 -2.37 -7.72
N SER A 135 6.46 -1.39 -7.24
CA SER A 135 6.62 0.02 -7.66
C SER A 135 8.00 0.56 -7.23
N ILE A 136 8.55 1.55 -7.95
CA ILE A 136 9.82 2.13 -7.51
C ILE A 136 9.69 2.88 -6.17
N GLY A 137 8.51 3.41 -5.83
CA GLY A 137 8.25 3.97 -4.48
C GLY A 137 8.38 2.91 -3.38
N ASN A 138 7.81 1.71 -3.58
CA ASN A 138 8.03 0.59 -2.67
C ASN A 138 9.51 0.18 -2.66
N PHE A 139 10.13 0.13 -3.84
CA PHE A 139 11.51 -0.32 -3.95
C PHE A 139 12.49 0.63 -3.25
N LEU A 140 12.29 1.96 -3.29
CA LEU A 140 13.11 2.89 -2.54
C LEU A 140 13.05 2.64 -1.02
N ALA A 141 11.86 2.34 -0.50
CA ALA A 141 11.69 1.96 0.91
C ALA A 141 12.48 0.68 1.24
N ILE A 142 12.31 -0.35 0.40
CA ILE A 142 13.02 -1.63 0.53
C ILE A 142 14.54 -1.42 0.51
N LEU A 143 15.05 -0.61 -0.42
CA LEU A 143 16.46 -0.31 -0.54
C LEU A 143 17.00 0.39 0.72
N ALA A 144 16.32 1.43 1.22
CA ALA A 144 16.73 2.15 2.43
C ALA A 144 16.75 1.22 3.66
N THR A 145 15.72 0.40 3.84
CA THR A 145 15.67 -0.60 4.91
C THR A 145 16.77 -1.65 4.76
N THR A 146 17.05 -2.10 3.54
CA THR A 146 18.14 -3.06 3.26
C THR A 146 19.49 -2.51 3.67
N ILE A 147 19.81 -1.27 3.28
CA ILE A 147 21.07 -0.61 3.65
C ILE A 147 21.21 -0.51 5.17
N LYS A 148 20.15 -0.07 5.87
CA LYS A 148 20.14 0.04 7.33
C LYS A 148 20.31 -1.32 8.02
N ASN A 149 19.73 -2.38 7.47
CA ASN A 149 19.81 -3.73 8.01
C ASN A 149 21.21 -4.34 7.84
N ILE A 150 21.78 -4.26 6.63
CA ILE A 150 23.16 -4.72 6.37
C ILE A 150 24.14 -3.96 7.27
N ASN A 151 24.01 -2.63 7.42
CA ASN A 151 24.85 -1.84 8.32
C ASN A 151 24.76 -2.26 9.80
N LYS A 152 23.69 -2.96 10.19
CA LYS A 152 23.47 -3.47 11.56
C LYS A 152 23.72 -4.98 11.67
N ASN A 153 24.27 -5.63 10.64
CA ASN A 153 24.42 -7.08 10.55
C ASN A 153 23.08 -7.83 10.78
N LYS A 154 21.98 -7.26 10.30
CA LYS A 154 20.65 -7.89 10.33
C LYS A 154 20.32 -8.38 8.93
N LEU A 155 20.17 -9.70 8.80
CA LEU A 155 19.93 -10.36 7.51
C LEU A 155 18.50 -10.93 7.38
N ASP A 156 17.58 -10.43 8.21
CA ASP A 156 16.17 -10.82 8.16
C ASP A 156 15.53 -10.40 6.83
N ASP A 157 14.60 -11.22 6.34
CA ASP A 157 13.83 -10.89 5.15
C ASP A 157 13.03 -9.59 5.32
N ILE A 158 12.90 -8.83 4.23
CA ILE A 158 12.21 -7.55 4.21
C ILE A 158 10.78 -7.75 3.74
N LYS A 159 9.85 -7.34 4.61
CA LYS A 159 8.43 -7.29 4.30
C LYS A 159 8.08 -6.02 3.53
N ILE A 160 7.44 -6.17 2.37
CA ILE A 160 6.91 -5.04 1.61
C ILE A 160 5.61 -4.56 2.25
N THR A 161 5.57 -3.27 2.56
CA THR A 161 4.33 -2.52 2.80
C THR A 161 4.05 -1.65 1.58
N GLU A 162 2.78 -1.41 1.27
CA GLU A 162 2.43 -0.49 0.17
C GLU A 162 2.77 0.95 0.56
N ILE A 163 3.65 1.56 -0.22
CA ILE A 163 4.17 2.92 -0.09
C ILE A 163 3.85 3.68 -1.38
N GLY A 164 3.34 4.91 -1.24
CA GLY A 164 3.11 5.82 -2.35
C GLY A 164 4.39 6.12 -3.12
N THR A 165 4.26 6.36 -4.44
CA THR A 165 5.36 6.86 -5.27
C THR A 165 5.15 8.36 -5.49
N PRO A 166 6.13 9.21 -5.17
CA PRO A 166 5.99 10.65 -5.33
C PRO A 166 5.76 11.00 -6.80
N LYS A 167 4.84 11.95 -7.05
CA LYS A 167 4.49 12.39 -8.41
C LYS A 167 5.61 13.17 -9.11
N VAL A 168 6.55 13.70 -8.34
CA VAL A 168 7.66 14.54 -8.83
C VAL A 168 8.98 14.08 -8.23
N SER A 169 10.06 14.32 -8.96
CA SER A 169 11.43 14.19 -8.49
C SER A 169 12.10 15.56 -8.60
N ARG A 170 12.55 16.13 -7.48
CA ARG A 170 13.12 17.48 -7.43
C ARG A 170 14.60 17.37 -7.12
N GLU A 171 15.46 17.72 -8.07
CA GLU A 171 16.91 17.65 -7.90
C GLU A 171 17.55 19.02 -8.14
N SER A 172 18.53 19.39 -7.31
CA SER A 172 19.32 20.61 -7.49
C SER A 172 20.84 20.39 -7.53
N ILE A 173 21.34 19.16 -7.35
CA ILE A 173 22.76 18.88 -7.56
C ILE A 173 23.15 19.09 -9.03
N THR A 174 24.30 19.72 -9.28
CA THR A 174 24.79 20.07 -10.63
C THR A 174 26.09 19.36 -11.00
N GLU A 175 26.82 18.87 -9.99
CA GLU A 175 28.11 18.21 -10.12
C GLU A 175 28.07 16.78 -9.55
N THR A 176 29.04 15.96 -9.95
CA THR A 176 29.19 14.63 -9.37
C THR A 176 29.80 14.77 -7.98
N ILE A 177 29.13 14.25 -6.98
CA ILE A 177 29.54 14.34 -5.58
C ILE A 177 29.93 12.96 -5.05
N LEU A 178 30.98 12.91 -4.23
CA LEU A 178 31.32 11.70 -3.48
C LEU A 178 30.66 11.82 -2.11
N ILE A 179 29.80 10.87 -1.79
CA ILE A 179 29.12 10.78 -0.49
C ILE A 179 29.69 9.58 0.25
N SER A 180 30.32 9.82 1.40
CA SER A 180 30.82 8.76 2.28
C SER A 180 29.67 8.01 2.97
N GLN A 181 29.98 6.84 3.54
CA GLN A 181 29.02 6.10 4.37
C GLN A 181 28.49 6.91 5.54
N GLU A 182 29.35 7.74 6.17
CA GLU A 182 28.93 8.61 7.26
C GLU A 182 27.93 9.68 6.82
N GLU A 183 28.01 10.14 5.57
CA GLU A 183 27.09 11.15 5.01
C GLU A 183 25.79 10.53 4.49
N TYR A 184 25.82 9.37 3.81
CA TYR A 184 24.58 8.79 3.27
C TYR A 184 23.76 8.05 4.34
N MET A 185 24.34 7.55 5.44
CA MET A 185 23.57 6.87 6.48
C MET A 185 22.50 7.77 7.16
N PRO A 186 22.79 9.05 7.47
CA PRO A 186 21.76 10.04 7.81
C PRO A 186 20.66 10.15 6.77
N MET A 187 20.99 10.21 5.47
CA MET A 187 20.01 10.26 4.39
C MET A 187 19.10 9.01 4.39
N ILE A 188 19.67 7.81 4.62
CA ILE A 188 18.89 6.56 4.73
C ILE A 188 17.87 6.65 5.87
N ASN A 189 18.25 7.19 7.03
CA ASN A 189 17.34 7.35 8.15
C ASN A 189 16.26 8.40 7.87
N GLU A 190 16.59 9.50 7.19
CA GLU A 190 15.63 10.51 6.78
C GLU A 190 14.58 9.93 5.81
N ILE A 191 15.01 9.14 4.82
CA ILE A 191 14.09 8.43 3.90
C ILE A 191 13.12 7.53 4.67
N ILE A 192 13.64 6.73 5.62
CA ILE A 192 12.82 5.81 6.41
C ILE A 192 11.81 6.58 7.27
N ASN A 193 12.26 7.63 7.97
CA ASN A 193 11.37 8.45 8.80
C ASN A 193 10.27 9.11 7.97
N PHE A 194 10.63 9.66 6.80
CA PHE A 194 9.65 10.26 5.89
C PHE A 194 8.60 9.24 5.45
N ILE A 195 9.02 8.02 5.10
CA ILE A 195 8.10 6.94 4.67
C ILE A 195 7.19 6.50 5.82
N ASP A 196 7.72 6.41 7.04
CA ASP A 196 6.94 6.04 8.22
C ASP A 196 5.86 7.08 8.54
N GLU A 197 6.16 8.36 8.37
CA GLU A 197 5.24 9.48 8.60
C GLU A 197 4.20 9.65 7.48
N ASN A 198 4.63 9.54 6.22
CA ASN A 198 3.82 9.94 5.06
C ASN A 198 3.22 8.78 4.27
N ARG A 199 3.69 7.54 4.51
CA ARG A 199 3.34 6.36 3.70
C ARG A 199 3.62 6.56 2.21
N GLU A 200 4.58 7.43 1.87
CA GLU A 200 5.02 7.76 0.51
C GLU A 200 6.54 7.93 0.52
N SER A 201 7.21 7.54 -0.57
CA SER A 201 8.64 7.82 -0.75
C SER A 201 8.91 9.32 -0.93
N PRO A 202 10.03 9.86 -0.41
CA PRO A 202 10.34 11.28 -0.54
C PRO A 202 10.60 11.67 -1.99
N SER A 203 10.13 12.87 -2.38
CA SER A 203 10.43 13.44 -3.71
C SER A 203 11.89 13.91 -3.87
N THR A 204 12.57 14.14 -2.75
CA THR A 204 13.98 14.54 -2.63
C THR A 204 14.49 14.33 -1.20
N ILE A 205 15.80 14.26 -1.03
CA ILE A 205 16.50 14.45 0.25
C ILE A 205 17.43 15.65 0.13
N GLU A 206 17.46 16.50 1.15
CA GLU A 206 18.36 17.65 1.21
C GLU A 206 19.75 17.23 1.70
N THR A 207 20.79 17.75 1.06
CA THR A 207 22.19 17.52 1.46
C THR A 207 22.97 18.83 1.43
N SER A 208 24.17 18.83 1.99
CA SER A 208 25.12 19.95 1.88
C SER A 208 25.48 20.32 0.43
N TYR A 209 25.28 19.41 -0.52
CA TYR A 209 25.56 19.59 -1.94
C TYR A 209 24.33 19.99 -2.77
N GLY A 210 23.15 20.08 -2.12
CA GLY A 210 21.86 20.31 -2.76
C GLY A 210 20.93 19.10 -2.65
N ASN A 211 19.80 19.18 -3.35
CA ASN A 211 18.72 18.21 -3.31
C ASN A 211 19.01 17.04 -4.23
N ILE A 212 18.99 15.81 -3.71
CA ILE A 212 19.01 14.57 -4.49
C ILE A 212 17.56 14.11 -4.68
N GLY A 213 17.07 14.17 -5.92
CA GLY A 213 15.69 13.84 -6.24
C GLY A 213 15.39 12.33 -6.20
N PHE A 214 14.12 11.97 -6.02
CA PHE A 214 13.59 10.59 -5.97
C PHE A 214 14.21 9.63 -6.99
N MET A 215 14.32 10.05 -8.27
CA MET A 215 14.85 9.17 -9.32
C MET A 215 16.33 8.83 -9.09
N ASN A 216 17.11 9.80 -8.62
CA ASN A 216 18.51 9.60 -8.32
C ASN A 216 18.71 8.87 -6.99
N LEU A 217 17.84 9.08 -6.00
CA LEU A 217 17.81 8.27 -4.77
C LEU A 217 17.60 6.78 -5.12
N ALA A 218 16.61 6.46 -5.96
CA ALA A 218 16.36 5.08 -6.38
C ALA A 218 17.59 4.45 -7.08
N TYR A 219 18.24 5.20 -7.98
CA TYR A 219 19.46 4.74 -8.65
C TYR A 219 20.65 4.58 -7.70
N THR A 220 20.88 5.57 -6.83
CA THR A 220 22.00 5.62 -5.88
C THR A 220 21.88 4.49 -4.85
N LEU A 221 20.71 4.33 -4.22
CA LEU A 221 20.50 3.29 -3.23
C LEU A 221 20.51 1.90 -3.87
N ALA A 222 19.99 1.71 -5.09
CA ALA A 222 20.15 0.46 -5.83
C ALA A 222 21.61 0.16 -6.15
N THR A 223 22.42 1.18 -6.43
CA THR A 223 23.86 1.01 -6.63
C THR A 223 24.56 0.55 -5.35
N ILE A 224 24.22 1.15 -4.19
CA ILE A 224 24.74 0.70 -2.88
C ILE A 224 24.33 -0.75 -2.61
N VAL A 225 23.05 -1.09 -2.76
CA VAL A 225 22.56 -2.43 -2.45
C VAL A 225 23.12 -3.48 -3.40
N SER A 226 23.16 -3.23 -4.71
CA SER A 226 23.72 -4.18 -5.69
C SER A 226 25.22 -4.47 -5.52
N ASN A 227 25.95 -3.57 -4.84
CA ASN A 227 27.38 -3.74 -4.56
C ASN A 227 27.65 -4.02 -3.06
N SER A 228 26.60 -4.29 -2.28
CA SER A 228 26.72 -4.71 -0.88
C SER A 228 27.02 -6.20 -0.74
N SER A 229 27.43 -6.60 0.45
CA SER A 229 27.59 -8.01 0.86
C SER A 229 26.87 -8.24 2.19
N ASP A 230 26.75 -9.50 2.60
CA ASP A 230 26.17 -9.87 3.89
C ASP A 230 26.90 -9.24 5.09
N THR A 231 28.14 -8.78 4.89
CA THR A 231 29.01 -8.21 5.92
C THR A 231 29.33 -6.73 5.73
N GLY A 232 28.78 -6.05 4.73
CA GLY A 232 29.14 -4.65 4.51
C GLY A 232 28.46 -3.93 3.33
N ILE A 233 28.35 -2.62 3.49
CA ILE A 233 27.92 -1.66 2.48
C ILE A 233 29.11 -0.82 1.99
N LEU A 234 28.92 -0.03 0.92
CA LEU A 234 29.99 0.74 0.29
C LEU A 234 30.49 1.85 1.22
N SER A 235 31.80 2.01 1.36
CA SER A 235 32.38 3.11 2.16
C SER A 235 32.10 4.51 1.58
N GLY A 236 31.74 4.59 0.30
CA GLY A 236 31.27 5.81 -0.35
C GLY A 236 30.72 5.55 -1.75
N ILE A 237 29.99 6.52 -2.29
CA ILE A 237 29.36 6.43 -3.61
C ILE A 237 29.45 7.78 -4.35
N TYR A 238 29.71 7.70 -5.65
CA TYR A 238 29.61 8.87 -6.54
C TYR A 238 28.17 9.06 -7.00
N VAL A 239 27.53 10.14 -6.56
CA VAL A 239 26.21 10.55 -7.01
C VAL A 239 26.37 11.54 -8.16
N ARG A 240 26.00 11.12 -9.36
CA ARG A 240 25.96 11.98 -10.55
C ARG A 240 24.60 12.69 -10.61
N PRO A 241 24.52 13.95 -11.08
CA PRO A 241 23.24 14.58 -11.37
C PRO A 241 22.40 13.70 -12.28
N TRP A 242 21.12 13.50 -11.96
CA TRP A 242 20.19 12.65 -12.69
C TRP A 242 20.18 12.96 -14.18
N LYS A 243 20.17 14.26 -14.52
CA LYS A 243 20.24 14.72 -15.92
C LYS A 243 21.44 14.14 -16.66
N LYS A 244 22.61 13.99 -16.00
CA LYS A 244 23.81 13.39 -16.59
C LYS A 244 23.74 11.86 -16.68
N ILE A 245 22.91 11.20 -15.86
CA ILE A 245 22.69 9.74 -15.92
C ILE A 245 21.82 9.37 -17.12
N ILE A 246 20.77 10.17 -17.38
CA ILE A 246 19.78 9.93 -18.43
C ILE A 246 20.09 10.62 -19.78
N THR A 247 21.18 11.37 -19.87
CA THR A 247 21.65 11.89 -21.16
C THR A 247 22.35 10.76 -21.94
N LYS A 248 22.09 10.69 -23.24
CA LYS A 248 22.75 9.73 -24.15
C LYS A 248 24.16 10.15 -24.48
#